data_AF-I6WHY1-F1
#
_entry.id   AF-I6WHY1-F1
#
_cell.length_a   1.000
_cell.length_b   1.000
_cell.length_c   1.000
_cell.angle_alpha   90.00
_cell.angle_beta   90.00
_cell.angle_gamma   90.00
#
_symmetry.space_group_name_H-M   'P 1'
#
loop_
_entity.id
_entity.type
_entity.pdbx_description
1 polymer ?
#
loop_
_entity_poly.entity_id
_entity_poly.type
_entity_poly.pdbx_seq_one_letter_code
_entity_poly.pdbx_strand_id
1 'polypeptide(L)'
;MCSLSFFFLFLFSTLFFMLGIYYLMIDYSLFIEWELFSLNSSMVVMTFIIDWMSLVFMSFVMYISSLVIYYSNDYMHNESNINRFIMIVLMFILSMAFLIISPNLISILLGWDGLGLVSYCLVIYYQNVKSYNAGMLTALSNRIGDVAILISISWMLNFGSWNYIYYYYFISDSFEMKIITLLIILAAMTKSAQIPFSSWLPAAMAAPTPVSALVHSSTLVTAGVYLLIRFNPMLMVYDFGWYILFIGCLTMFMSGLGANFEFDLKKIIALSTLSQLGLMMSILSMGYSDLAFFHLLTHALFKALLFMCAGSMIHNLRDSQDIRFMGSIIYFMPLTSICFNVSSLCLCGMPFLAGFYSKDLILEIVCLSWVNFFIFFLYFFSTGLTASYSFRLFYYSMSGDNNYYSSYSFNDNSYYISFGMIGLLIVAVFGGSLLSWLIFPVPYLVVLPWYLKFLTLLTIILGSYFGYIISDFVYSYELFSLNFLSFVMFTGSMWFMPFLSTNYVSYLPLSFGYYSLKSFDSGWGELLGGQGLYSFFVYLINYIQSLYDSNFKVYLLTFVFWMFILFVLFFL
;
A
#
# COMPACT_ATOMS: atom_id res chain seq x y z
N MET A 1 -12.67 21.39 -15.40
CA MET A 1 -11.37 20.88 -14.94
C MET A 1 -11.05 19.51 -15.51
N CYS A 2 -11.94 18.52 -15.38
CA CYS A 2 -11.71 17.12 -15.79
C CYS A 2 -11.07 16.97 -17.18
N SER A 3 -11.67 17.59 -18.20
CA SER A 3 -11.20 17.50 -19.59
C SER A 3 -9.81 18.11 -19.77
N LEU A 4 -9.56 19.28 -19.19
CA LEU A 4 -8.25 19.95 -19.27
C LEU A 4 -7.16 19.16 -18.55
N SER A 5 -7.45 18.64 -17.35
CA SER A 5 -6.51 17.75 -16.64
C SER A 5 -6.26 16.45 -17.40
N PHE A 6 -7.28 15.88 -18.05
CA PHE A 6 -7.13 14.70 -18.90
C PHE A 6 -6.16 14.97 -20.05
N PHE A 7 -6.38 16.03 -20.84
CA PHE A 7 -5.51 16.36 -21.97
C PHE A 7 -4.07 16.63 -21.53
N PHE A 8 -3.87 17.36 -20.42
CA PHE A 8 -2.54 17.63 -19.88
C PHE A 8 -1.82 16.33 -19.51
N LEU A 9 -2.42 15.50 -18.65
CA LEU A 9 -1.79 14.26 -18.19
C LEU A 9 -1.55 13.26 -19.32
N PHE A 10 -2.48 13.18 -20.28
CA PHE A 10 -2.31 12.33 -21.45
C PHE A 10 -1.11 12.77 -22.30
N LEU A 11 -0.98 14.07 -22.59
CA LEU A 11 0.16 14.61 -23.34
C LEU A 11 1.49 14.33 -22.60
N PHE A 12 1.58 14.62 -21.30
CA PHE A 12 2.78 14.32 -20.52
C PHE A 12 3.10 12.82 -20.48
N SER A 13 2.08 11.95 -20.40
CA SER A 13 2.29 10.50 -20.41
C SER A 13 2.95 10.03 -21.70
N THR A 14 2.48 10.52 -22.85
CA THR A 14 3.05 10.14 -24.17
C THR A 14 4.47 10.68 -24.34
N LEU A 15 4.75 11.90 -23.89
CA LEU A 15 6.10 12.48 -23.92
C LEU A 15 7.08 11.67 -23.05
N PHE A 16 6.71 11.34 -21.80
CA PHE A 16 7.57 10.54 -20.93
C PHE A 16 7.78 9.12 -21.44
N PHE A 17 6.77 8.52 -22.07
CA PHE A 17 6.92 7.19 -22.67
C PHE A 17 7.93 7.21 -23.83
N MET A 18 7.83 8.20 -24.73
CA MET A 18 8.78 8.35 -25.84
C MET A 18 10.21 8.62 -25.36
N LEU A 19 10.38 9.48 -24.34
CA LEU A 19 11.69 9.72 -23.72
C LEU A 19 12.21 8.45 -23.01
N GLY A 20 11.32 7.71 -22.34
CA GLY A 20 11.67 6.48 -21.64
C GLY A 20 12.20 5.40 -22.58
N ILE A 21 11.57 5.22 -23.75
CA ILE A 21 12.07 4.32 -24.80
C ILE A 21 13.42 4.81 -25.32
N TYR A 22 13.56 6.12 -25.58
CA TYR A 22 14.84 6.68 -26.04
C TYR A 22 15.98 6.42 -25.06
N TYR A 23 15.74 6.58 -23.76
CA TYR A 23 16.74 6.32 -22.71
C TYR A 23 17.04 4.83 -22.56
N LEU A 24 16.04 3.96 -22.76
CA LEU A 24 16.23 2.51 -22.75
C LEU A 24 17.13 2.07 -23.91
N MET A 25 16.94 2.61 -25.11
CA MET A 25 17.74 2.21 -26.28
C MET A 25 19.21 2.64 -26.21
N ILE A 26 19.52 3.70 -25.46
CA ILE A 26 20.87 4.29 -25.34
C ILE A 26 21.53 3.91 -23.99
N ASP A 27 20.80 3.27 -23.08
CA ASP A 27 21.19 3.05 -21.68
C ASP A 27 21.67 4.34 -20.99
N TYR A 28 20.90 5.42 -21.17
CA TYR A 28 21.23 6.75 -20.62
C TYR A 28 20.49 7.03 -19.31
N SER A 29 21.24 7.43 -18.27
CA SER A 29 20.73 7.89 -16.97
C SER A 29 21.15 9.33 -16.73
N LEU A 30 20.20 10.23 -16.45
CA LEU A 30 20.48 11.64 -16.16
C LEU A 30 20.22 11.96 -14.68
N PHE A 31 21.26 12.44 -14.00
CA PHE A 31 21.20 12.92 -12.62
C PHE A 31 21.20 14.45 -12.60
N ILE A 32 20.17 15.06 -12.02
CA ILE A 32 20.11 16.51 -11.74
C ILE A 32 20.23 16.68 -10.23
N GLU A 33 21.27 17.39 -9.79
CA GLU A 33 21.49 17.68 -8.38
C GLU A 33 21.26 19.17 -8.13
N TRP A 34 20.37 19.50 -7.18
CA TRP A 34 20.15 20.87 -6.72
C TRP A 34 20.45 20.97 -5.23
N GLU A 35 21.52 21.69 -4.87
CA GLU A 35 21.91 21.90 -3.48
C GLU A 35 20.91 22.84 -2.77
N LEU A 36 20.29 22.36 -1.69
CA LEU A 36 19.37 23.16 -0.87
C LEU A 36 20.13 23.94 0.20
N PHE A 37 20.95 23.25 1.00
CA PHE A 37 21.79 23.85 2.02
C PHE A 37 22.92 22.92 2.46
N SER A 38 24.03 23.51 2.91
CA SER A 38 25.18 22.81 3.48
C SER A 38 25.22 22.97 5.01
N LEU A 39 25.24 21.88 5.77
CA LEU A 39 25.45 21.86 7.22
C LEU A 39 26.71 21.07 7.56
N ASN A 40 27.72 21.72 8.16
CA ASN A 40 28.93 21.08 8.71
C ASN A 40 29.43 19.88 7.86
N SER A 41 29.77 20.11 6.59
CA SER A 41 30.21 19.14 5.57
C SER A 41 29.15 18.22 4.94
N SER A 42 27.96 18.08 5.52
CA SER A 42 26.83 17.39 4.88
C SER A 42 26.05 18.34 3.96
N MET A 43 25.92 18.00 2.69
CA MET A 43 25.11 18.75 1.72
C MET A 43 23.73 18.10 1.59
N VAL A 44 22.67 18.83 1.95
CA VAL A 44 21.30 18.41 1.66
C VAL A 44 20.98 18.84 0.23
N VAL A 45 20.89 17.84 -0.67
CA VAL A 45 20.67 18.03 -2.10
C VAL A 45 19.33 17.44 -2.50
N MET A 46 18.52 18.18 -3.26
CA MET A 46 17.40 17.61 -3.99
C MET A 46 17.93 17.01 -5.29
N THR A 47 17.93 15.68 -5.38
CA THR A 47 18.40 14.95 -6.55
C THR A 47 17.22 14.39 -7.35
N PHE A 48 17.32 14.46 -8.68
CA PHE A 48 16.34 13.90 -9.60
C PHE A 48 17.02 12.93 -10.56
N ILE A 49 16.46 11.73 -10.70
CA ILE A 49 16.89 10.70 -11.64
C ILE A 49 15.90 10.49 -12.74
N ILE A 50 16.39 10.73 -13.94
CA ILE A 50 15.68 10.48 -15.17
C ILE A 50 16.37 9.29 -15.86
N ASP A 51 15.92 8.10 -15.51
CA ASP A 51 16.30 6.82 -16.14
C ASP A 51 15.13 6.30 -16.95
N TRP A 52 15.37 5.27 -17.78
CA TRP A 52 14.30 4.56 -18.46
C TRP A 52 13.24 4.02 -17.48
N MET A 53 13.64 3.47 -16.32
CA MET A 53 12.70 2.95 -15.32
C MET A 53 11.79 4.05 -14.76
N SER A 54 12.34 5.21 -14.37
CA SER A 54 11.55 6.30 -13.80
C SER A 54 10.63 6.94 -14.85
N LEU A 55 11.12 7.15 -16.07
CA LEU A 55 10.33 7.70 -17.17
C LEU A 55 9.18 6.79 -17.60
N VAL A 56 9.46 5.49 -17.79
CA VAL A 56 8.43 4.52 -18.18
C VAL A 56 7.38 4.42 -17.06
N PHE A 57 7.77 4.29 -15.80
CA PHE A 57 6.80 4.20 -14.71
C PHE A 57 5.94 5.46 -14.58
N MET A 58 6.56 6.64 -14.65
CA MET A 58 5.87 7.92 -14.64
C MET A 58 4.87 8.04 -15.80
N SER A 59 5.22 7.55 -16.99
CA SER A 59 4.31 7.53 -18.14
C SER A 59 3.05 6.69 -17.88
N PHE A 60 3.20 5.50 -17.28
CA PHE A 60 2.05 4.63 -16.97
C PHE A 60 1.16 5.22 -15.88
N VAL A 61 1.74 5.81 -14.82
CA VAL A 61 0.97 6.49 -13.76
C VAL A 61 0.17 7.66 -14.33
N MET A 62 0.79 8.47 -15.20
CA MET A 62 0.13 9.60 -15.87
C MET A 62 -0.95 9.14 -16.87
N TYR A 63 -0.69 8.06 -17.60
CA TYR A 63 -1.65 7.49 -18.55
C TYR A 63 -2.90 6.96 -17.85
N ILE A 64 -2.73 6.10 -16.83
CA ILE A 64 -3.85 5.54 -16.05
C ILE A 64 -4.63 6.66 -15.37
N SER A 65 -3.94 7.63 -14.76
CA SER A 65 -4.62 8.73 -14.08
C SER A 65 -5.41 9.64 -15.02
N SER A 66 -4.93 9.86 -16.26
CA SER A 66 -5.70 10.59 -17.28
C SER A 66 -7.05 9.91 -17.53
N LEU A 67 -7.05 8.59 -17.78
CA LEU A 67 -8.27 7.82 -18.06
C LEU A 67 -9.18 7.73 -16.83
N VAL A 68 -8.64 7.61 -15.62
CA VAL A 68 -9.43 7.65 -14.37
C VAL A 68 -10.11 9.00 -14.18
N ILE A 69 -9.44 10.12 -14.44
CA ILE A 69 -10.05 11.45 -14.33
C ILE A 69 -11.17 11.62 -15.34
N TYR A 70 -10.97 11.13 -16.57
CA TYR A 70 -12.03 11.14 -17.59
C TYR A 70 -13.23 10.29 -17.17
N TYR A 71 -12.99 9.07 -16.65
CA TYR A 71 -14.01 8.20 -16.07
C TYR A 71 -14.76 8.86 -14.89
N SER A 72 -14.05 9.59 -14.02
CA SER A 72 -14.64 10.21 -12.84
C SER A 72 -15.67 11.30 -13.16
N ASN A 73 -15.59 11.92 -14.35
CA ASN A 73 -16.49 12.98 -14.75
C ASN A 73 -17.95 12.50 -14.85
N ASP A 74 -18.17 11.29 -15.37
CA ASP A 74 -19.49 10.67 -15.44
C ASP A 74 -19.83 9.96 -14.14
N TYR A 75 -18.90 9.20 -13.57
CA TYR A 75 -19.15 8.42 -12.34
C TYR A 75 -19.56 9.31 -11.15
N MET A 76 -18.94 10.49 -11.01
CA MET A 76 -19.24 11.44 -9.93
C MET A 76 -20.13 12.59 -10.37
N HIS A 77 -20.82 12.51 -11.52
CA HIS A 77 -21.60 13.64 -12.05
C HIS A 77 -22.63 14.18 -11.04
N ASN A 78 -23.17 13.32 -10.16
CA ASN A 78 -24.17 13.71 -9.17
C ASN A 78 -23.58 14.40 -7.91
N GLU A 79 -22.26 14.40 -7.75
CA GLU A 79 -21.57 14.98 -6.60
C GLU A 79 -21.31 16.49 -6.82
N SER A 80 -21.53 17.30 -5.79
CA SER A 80 -21.28 18.76 -5.88
C SER A 80 -19.79 19.12 -5.84
N ASN A 81 -18.96 18.27 -5.21
CA ASN A 81 -17.56 18.57 -4.90
C ASN A 81 -16.54 17.91 -5.86
N ILE A 82 -16.91 17.69 -7.12
CA ILE A 82 -16.02 17.06 -8.13
C ILE A 82 -14.72 17.85 -8.31
N ASN A 83 -14.75 19.19 -8.30
CA ASN A 83 -13.53 19.99 -8.46
C ASN A 83 -12.52 19.75 -7.32
N ARG A 84 -13.01 19.61 -6.07
CA ARG A 84 -12.15 19.26 -4.92
C ARG A 84 -11.55 17.87 -5.11
N PHE A 85 -12.34 16.92 -5.58
CA PHE A 85 -11.87 15.56 -5.86
C PHE A 85 -10.70 15.57 -6.87
N ILE A 86 -10.85 16.26 -7.99
CA ILE A 86 -9.80 16.35 -9.03
C ILE A 86 -8.52 16.97 -8.48
N MET A 87 -8.62 18.04 -7.68
CA MET A 87 -7.43 18.68 -7.11
C MET A 87 -6.66 17.74 -6.17
N ILE A 88 -7.38 16.94 -5.36
CA ILE A 88 -6.76 15.95 -4.49
C ILE A 88 -6.08 14.85 -5.33
N VAL A 89 -6.73 14.40 -6.42
CA VAL A 89 -6.13 13.42 -7.35
C VAL A 89 -4.87 13.97 -8.04
N LEU A 90 -4.86 15.24 -8.46
CA LEU A 90 -3.67 15.87 -9.04
C LEU A 90 -2.52 15.98 -8.02
N MET A 91 -2.81 16.34 -6.77
CA MET A 91 -1.81 16.34 -5.70
C MET A 91 -1.25 14.93 -5.44
N PHE A 92 -2.10 13.91 -5.54
CA PHE A 92 -1.68 12.52 -5.41
C PHE A 92 -0.68 12.14 -6.51
N ILE A 93 -1.00 12.44 -7.76
CA ILE A 93 -0.13 12.17 -8.92
C ILE A 93 1.21 12.91 -8.78
N LEU A 94 1.20 14.17 -8.32
CA LEU A 94 2.40 14.95 -8.08
C LEU A 94 3.28 14.35 -6.97
N SER A 95 2.68 13.88 -5.87
CA SER A 95 3.44 13.18 -4.82
C SER A 95 4.07 11.87 -5.31
N MET A 96 3.38 11.12 -6.19
CA MET A 96 3.93 9.92 -6.82
C MET A 96 5.11 10.27 -7.72
N ALA A 97 5.01 11.34 -8.51
CA ALA A 97 6.08 11.81 -9.38
C ALA A 97 7.37 12.10 -8.59
N PHE A 98 7.25 12.77 -7.44
CA PHE A 98 8.41 13.04 -6.59
C PHE A 98 9.04 11.77 -6.02
N LEU A 99 8.25 10.77 -5.65
CA LEU A 99 8.78 9.49 -5.20
C LEU A 99 9.52 8.74 -6.32
N ILE A 100 8.99 8.74 -7.54
CA ILE A 100 9.57 7.99 -8.66
C ILE A 100 10.94 8.54 -9.08
N ILE A 101 11.07 9.87 -9.09
CA ILE A 101 12.27 10.56 -9.61
C ILE A 101 13.37 10.68 -8.54
N SER A 102 13.07 10.51 -7.25
CA SER A 102 14.04 10.78 -6.17
C SER A 102 14.99 9.61 -5.86
N PRO A 103 16.32 9.83 -5.86
CA PRO A 103 17.30 8.89 -5.33
C PRO A 103 17.89 9.30 -3.97
N ASN A 104 17.41 10.39 -3.38
CA ASN A 104 17.78 10.79 -2.03
C ASN A 104 16.68 10.36 -1.06
N LEU A 105 17.05 9.72 0.06
CA LEU A 105 16.10 9.32 1.10
C LEU A 105 15.28 10.49 1.67
N ILE A 106 15.85 11.69 1.79
CA ILE A 106 15.11 12.89 2.23
C ILE A 106 14.03 13.24 1.20
N SER A 107 14.37 13.24 -0.09
CA SER A 107 13.41 13.54 -1.14
C SER A 107 12.34 12.45 -1.29
N ILE A 108 12.69 11.19 -1.03
CA ILE A 108 11.71 10.09 -0.98
C ILE A 108 10.69 10.33 0.13
N LEU A 109 11.12 10.80 1.32
CA LEU A 109 10.21 11.12 2.42
C LEU A 109 9.12 12.13 1.99
N LEU A 110 9.48 13.17 1.24
CA LEU A 110 8.52 14.16 0.75
C LEU A 110 7.43 13.53 -0.14
N GLY A 111 7.82 12.67 -1.09
CA GLY A 111 6.86 11.94 -1.93
C GLY A 111 6.06 10.91 -1.13
N TRP A 112 6.73 10.21 -0.21
CA TRP A 112 6.17 9.13 0.60
C TRP A 112 5.09 9.61 1.59
N ASP A 113 5.38 10.67 2.34
CA ASP A 113 4.44 11.32 3.26
C ASP A 113 3.30 12.00 2.48
N GLY A 114 3.63 12.65 1.35
CA GLY A 114 2.65 13.24 0.44
C GLY A 114 1.61 12.23 -0.02
N LEU A 115 2.06 11.06 -0.49
CA LEU A 115 1.19 9.95 -0.87
C LEU A 115 0.32 9.47 0.31
N GLY A 116 0.90 9.37 1.51
CA GLY A 116 0.18 9.01 2.73
C GLY A 116 -0.94 9.98 3.07
N LEU A 117 -0.65 11.27 3.14
CA LEU A 117 -1.61 12.31 3.49
C LEU A 117 -2.72 12.43 2.43
N VAL A 118 -2.36 12.47 1.15
CA VAL A 118 -3.35 12.62 0.08
C VAL A 118 -4.25 11.39 0.00
N SER A 119 -3.72 10.18 0.21
CA SER A 119 -4.53 8.96 0.28
C SER A 119 -5.55 8.98 1.42
N TYR A 120 -5.16 9.49 2.59
CA TYR A 120 -6.07 9.67 3.72
C TYR A 120 -7.24 10.60 3.35
N CYS A 121 -6.96 11.73 2.70
CA CYS A 121 -7.99 12.65 2.23
C CYS A 121 -8.95 12.01 1.22
N LEU A 122 -8.45 11.15 0.34
CA LEU A 122 -9.27 10.44 -0.66
C LEU A 122 -10.15 9.34 -0.01
N VAL A 123 -9.65 8.61 0.98
CA VAL A 123 -10.42 7.57 1.68
C VAL A 123 -11.59 8.17 2.48
N ILE A 124 -11.41 9.37 3.04
CA ILE A 124 -12.42 10.05 3.88
C ILE A 124 -13.41 10.90 3.05
N TYR A 125 -13.37 10.80 1.71
CA TYR A 125 -14.18 11.66 0.84
C TYR A 125 -15.68 11.69 1.21
N TYR A 126 -16.30 10.54 1.50
CA TYR A 126 -17.73 10.45 1.86
C TYR A 126 -18.05 10.75 3.33
N GLN A 127 -17.07 11.02 4.19
CA GLN A 127 -17.28 11.50 5.57
C GLN A 127 -18.22 10.62 6.44
N ASN A 128 -18.27 9.31 6.19
CA ASN A 128 -19.02 8.33 6.98
C ASN A 128 -18.17 7.73 8.10
N VAL A 129 -18.78 7.22 9.18
CA VAL A 129 -18.08 6.53 10.29
C VAL A 129 -17.18 5.40 9.78
N LYS A 130 -17.68 4.60 8.82
CA LYS A 130 -16.89 3.54 8.18
C LYS A 130 -15.67 4.08 7.45
N SER A 131 -15.80 5.18 6.70
CA SER A 131 -14.68 5.81 5.99
C SER A 131 -13.69 6.50 6.94
N TYR A 132 -14.15 7.09 8.05
CA TYR A 132 -13.25 7.66 9.05
C TYR A 132 -12.39 6.59 9.72
N ASN A 133 -13.00 5.47 10.11
CA ASN A 133 -12.29 4.35 10.70
C ASN A 133 -11.29 3.74 9.71
N ALA A 134 -11.71 3.52 8.46
CA ALA A 134 -10.83 3.03 7.40
C ALA A 134 -9.67 4.01 7.15
N GLY A 135 -9.95 5.31 7.00
CA GLY A 135 -8.95 6.33 6.79
C GLY A 135 -7.92 6.39 7.92
N MET A 136 -8.35 6.37 9.18
CA MET A 136 -7.42 6.37 10.32
C MET A 136 -6.52 5.12 10.34
N LEU A 137 -7.08 3.95 10.04
CA LEU A 137 -6.33 2.70 9.95
C LEU A 137 -5.25 2.79 8.84
N THR A 138 -5.59 3.34 7.67
CA THR A 138 -4.61 3.56 6.58
C THR A 138 -3.52 4.57 6.94
N ALA A 139 -3.86 5.66 7.64
CA ALA A 139 -2.88 6.69 8.02
C ALA A 139 -1.91 6.17 9.08
N LEU A 140 -2.41 5.49 10.11
CA LEU A 140 -1.58 4.96 11.19
C LEU A 140 -0.64 3.84 10.73
N SER A 141 -1.12 2.94 9.88
CA SER A 141 -0.28 1.86 9.33
C SER A 141 0.84 2.41 8.44
N ASN A 142 0.56 3.42 7.62
CA ASN A 142 1.58 4.08 6.80
C ASN A 142 2.64 4.81 7.63
N ARG A 143 2.23 5.46 8.74
CA ARG A 143 3.15 6.19 9.63
C ARG A 143 4.25 5.32 10.24
N ILE A 144 4.02 4.01 10.39
CA ILE A 144 5.06 3.07 10.83
C ILE A 144 6.20 3.02 9.79
N GLY A 145 5.88 3.08 8.50
CA GLY A 145 6.87 3.15 7.42
C GLY A 145 7.60 4.49 7.41
N ASP A 146 6.88 5.60 7.63
CA ASP A 146 7.48 6.94 7.66
C ASP A 146 8.53 7.04 8.78
N VAL A 147 8.24 6.48 9.96
CA VAL A 147 9.20 6.40 11.07
C VAL A 147 10.44 5.57 10.68
N ALA A 148 10.26 4.45 9.97
CA ALA A 148 11.38 3.65 9.50
C ALA A 148 12.28 4.42 8.51
N ILE A 149 11.69 5.20 7.59
CA ILE A 149 12.44 6.07 6.68
C ILE A 149 13.16 7.18 7.46
N LEU A 150 12.52 7.82 8.42
CA LEU A 150 13.15 8.85 9.26
C LEU A 150 14.36 8.31 10.04
N ILE A 151 14.24 7.10 10.61
CA ILE A 151 15.39 6.44 11.26
C ILE A 151 16.47 6.14 10.22
N SER A 152 16.13 5.68 9.01
CA SER A 152 17.14 5.44 7.95
C SER A 152 17.88 6.71 7.52
N ILE A 153 17.21 7.86 7.46
CA ILE A 153 17.81 9.17 7.19
C ILE A 153 18.81 9.53 8.28
N SER A 154 18.50 9.21 9.55
CA SER A 154 19.40 9.46 10.68
C SER A 154 20.66 8.59 10.63
N TRP A 155 20.56 7.33 10.21
CA TRP A 155 21.73 6.45 10.06
C TRP A 155 22.59 6.81 8.85
N MET A 156 21.98 7.27 7.75
CA MET A 156 22.70 7.71 6.55
C MET A 156 23.59 8.94 6.77
N LEU A 157 23.36 9.71 7.83
CA LEU A 157 24.26 10.80 8.22
C LEU A 157 25.70 10.33 8.43
N ASN A 158 25.92 9.08 8.83
CA ASN A 158 27.25 8.52 9.05
C ASN A 158 28.08 8.45 7.75
N PHE A 159 27.43 8.40 6.59
CA PHE A 159 28.09 8.43 5.27
C PHE A 159 28.30 9.84 4.72
N GLY A 160 27.76 10.87 5.37
CA GLY A 160 27.90 12.29 5.00
C GLY A 160 26.93 12.79 3.92
N SER A 161 26.26 11.90 3.18
CA SER A 161 25.19 12.27 2.23
C SER A 161 24.05 11.25 2.26
N TRP A 162 22.90 11.62 1.70
CA TRP A 162 21.69 10.80 1.67
C TRP A 162 21.38 10.19 0.29
N ASN A 163 22.28 10.39 -0.68
CA ASN A 163 22.17 9.83 -2.02
C ASN A 163 22.60 8.37 -2.00
N TYR A 164 21.64 7.46 -1.87
CA TYR A 164 21.95 6.03 -1.64
C TYR A 164 22.62 5.34 -2.83
N ILE A 165 22.41 5.84 -4.06
CA ILE A 165 22.90 5.19 -5.29
C ILE A 165 24.42 5.20 -5.36
N TYR A 166 25.07 6.28 -4.90
CA TYR A 166 26.53 6.36 -4.90
C TYR A 166 27.16 5.38 -3.90
N TYR A 167 26.46 5.06 -2.82
CA TYR A 167 26.98 4.16 -1.78
C TYR A 167 26.86 2.68 -2.14
N TYR A 168 26.19 2.34 -3.24
CA TYR A 168 25.96 0.94 -3.59
C TYR A 168 27.23 0.12 -3.75
N TYR A 169 28.25 0.70 -4.39
CA TYR A 169 29.49 0.01 -4.67
C TYR A 169 30.56 0.18 -3.59
N PHE A 170 30.51 1.27 -2.80
CA PHE A 170 31.60 1.62 -1.90
C PHE A 170 31.44 1.07 -0.47
N ILE A 171 30.20 0.86 0.00
CA ILE A 171 29.95 0.59 1.43
C ILE A 171 29.00 -0.62 1.62
N SER A 172 29.11 -1.59 0.72
CA SER A 172 28.22 -2.74 0.66
C SER A 172 28.28 -3.65 1.89
N ASP A 173 29.32 -3.56 2.73
CA ASP A 173 29.51 -4.46 3.88
C ASP A 173 29.39 -3.78 5.25
N SER A 174 28.99 -2.50 5.29
CA SER A 174 28.82 -1.80 6.55
C SER A 174 27.58 -2.27 7.33
N PHE A 175 27.73 -2.32 8.66
CA PHE A 175 26.62 -2.60 9.57
C PHE A 175 25.50 -1.55 9.46
N GLU A 176 25.87 -0.29 9.22
CA GLU A 176 24.93 0.82 9.08
C GLU A 176 24.03 0.63 7.85
N MET A 177 24.61 0.29 6.70
CA MET A 177 23.84 0.06 5.49
C MET A 177 22.97 -1.21 5.59
N LYS A 178 23.41 -2.21 6.36
CA LYS A 178 22.56 -3.36 6.73
C LYS A 178 21.33 -2.95 7.55
N ILE A 179 21.47 -2.01 8.50
CA ILE A 179 20.32 -1.48 9.26
C ILE A 179 19.41 -0.67 8.33
N ILE A 180 19.98 0.20 7.49
CA ILE A 180 19.22 1.05 6.57
C ILE A 180 18.38 0.20 5.62
N THR A 181 18.96 -0.86 5.06
CA THR A 181 18.21 -1.79 4.19
C THR A 181 17.10 -2.50 4.93
N LEU A 182 17.31 -2.96 6.16
CA LEU A 182 16.25 -3.55 6.99
C LEU A 182 15.08 -2.57 7.25
N LEU A 183 15.39 -1.31 7.58
CA LEU A 183 14.38 -0.27 7.80
C LEU A 183 13.61 0.07 6.53
N ILE A 184 14.30 0.08 5.39
CA ILE A 184 13.69 0.27 4.07
C ILE A 184 12.75 -0.89 3.72
N ILE A 185 13.14 -2.14 4.02
CA ILE A 185 12.26 -3.30 3.85
C ILE A 185 11.01 -3.13 4.72
N LEU A 186 11.15 -2.70 5.97
CA LEU A 186 10.01 -2.42 6.84
C LEU A 186 9.07 -1.36 6.24
N ALA A 187 9.63 -0.25 5.75
CA ALA A 187 8.85 0.82 5.10
C ALA A 187 8.14 0.31 3.83
N ALA A 188 8.83 -0.46 2.99
CA ALA A 188 8.24 -1.03 1.80
C ALA A 188 7.11 -2.02 2.13
N MET A 189 7.25 -2.85 3.17
CA MET A 189 6.22 -3.79 3.61
C MET A 189 4.94 -3.10 4.09
N THR A 190 5.01 -1.91 4.71
CA THR A 190 3.81 -1.18 5.15
C THR A 190 3.00 -0.67 3.97
N LYS A 191 3.62 0.02 3.00
CA LYS A 191 2.94 0.53 1.79
C LYS A 191 2.51 -0.56 0.83
N SER A 192 3.26 -1.65 0.70
CA SER A 192 2.88 -2.78 -0.17
C SER A 192 1.90 -3.77 0.48
N ALA A 193 1.38 -3.44 1.68
CA ALA A 193 0.38 -4.22 2.42
C ALA A 193 0.78 -5.69 2.64
N GLN A 194 2.06 -5.96 2.93
CA GLN A 194 2.53 -7.30 3.26
C GLN A 194 2.13 -7.68 4.70
N ILE A 195 2.14 -8.97 5.04
CA ILE A 195 1.92 -9.43 6.41
C ILE A 195 3.06 -8.86 7.27
N PRO A 196 2.77 -8.20 8.41
CA PRO A 196 1.48 -8.13 9.12
C PRO A 196 0.55 -6.97 8.74
N PHE A 197 1.03 -5.96 8.00
CA PHE A 197 0.32 -4.73 7.66
C PHE A 197 -0.70 -4.87 6.50
N SER A 198 -1.28 -6.05 6.30
CA SER A 198 -2.20 -6.33 5.18
C SER A 198 -3.61 -5.76 5.37
N SER A 199 -4.03 -5.50 6.62
CA SER A 199 -5.42 -5.19 6.96
C SER A 199 -5.95 -3.87 6.41
N TRP A 200 -5.08 -2.92 6.08
CA TRP A 200 -5.52 -1.57 5.69
C TRP A 200 -6.02 -1.49 4.25
N LEU A 201 -5.49 -2.31 3.34
CA LEU A 201 -5.83 -2.23 1.91
C LEU A 201 -7.31 -2.61 1.64
N PRO A 202 -7.85 -3.74 2.17
CA PRO A 202 -9.27 -4.07 2.02
C PRO A 202 -10.20 -3.06 2.70
N ALA A 203 -9.77 -2.49 3.84
CA ALA A 203 -10.54 -1.47 4.56
C ALA A 203 -10.63 -0.16 3.76
N ALA A 204 -9.58 0.20 3.02
CA ALA A 204 -9.52 1.41 2.20
C ALA A 204 -10.54 1.43 1.04
N MET A 205 -11.14 0.28 0.70
CA MET A 205 -12.17 0.17 -0.34
C MET A 205 -13.52 0.84 -0.01
N ALA A 206 -13.61 1.49 1.17
CA ALA A 206 -14.66 2.47 1.47
C ALA A 206 -14.59 3.73 0.59
N ALA A 207 -13.44 3.98 -0.05
CA ALA A 207 -13.25 5.08 -0.99
C ALA A 207 -14.12 4.92 -2.26
N PRO A 208 -14.39 6.03 -2.98
CA PRO A 208 -15.08 5.97 -4.27
C PRO A 208 -14.30 5.15 -5.31
N THR A 209 -14.99 4.55 -6.27
CA THR A 209 -14.36 3.62 -7.23
C THR A 209 -13.25 4.21 -8.10
N PRO A 210 -13.30 5.48 -8.56
CA PRO A 210 -12.18 6.07 -9.30
C PRO A 210 -10.91 6.15 -8.44
N VAL A 211 -11.04 6.35 -7.12
CA VAL A 211 -9.90 6.34 -6.19
C VAL A 211 -9.32 4.95 -6.08
N SER A 212 -10.14 3.92 -5.90
CA SER A 212 -9.62 2.54 -5.87
C SER A 212 -8.93 2.14 -7.17
N ALA A 213 -9.45 2.62 -8.31
CA ALA A 213 -8.87 2.39 -9.63
C ALA A 213 -7.50 3.07 -9.83
N LEU A 214 -7.17 4.11 -9.06
CA LEU A 214 -5.90 4.84 -9.15
C LEU A 214 -4.97 4.49 -7.98
N VAL A 215 -5.40 4.75 -6.75
CA VAL A 215 -4.59 4.68 -5.52
C VAL A 215 -4.19 3.24 -5.22
N HIS A 216 -5.14 2.31 -5.28
CA HIS A 216 -4.93 0.94 -4.81
C HIS A 216 -4.44 -0.03 -5.89
N SER A 217 -4.53 0.35 -7.17
CA SER A 217 -4.11 -0.48 -8.30
C SER A 217 -2.67 -0.22 -8.76
N SER A 218 -2.28 1.05 -8.90
CA SER A 218 -1.16 1.45 -9.76
C SER A 218 -0.11 2.30 -9.07
N THR A 219 -0.42 2.93 -7.93
CA THR A 219 0.40 4.03 -7.39
C THR A 219 0.81 3.90 -5.92
N LEU A 220 -0.13 3.86 -4.97
CA LEU A 220 0.26 3.87 -3.55
C LEU A 220 0.89 2.54 -3.13
N VAL A 221 0.27 1.44 -3.53
CA VAL A 221 0.70 0.10 -3.09
C VAL A 221 1.95 -0.38 -3.83
N THR A 222 2.13 0.11 -5.07
CA THR A 222 3.30 -0.16 -5.90
C THR A 222 4.51 0.68 -5.49
N ALA A 223 4.32 1.83 -4.82
CA ALA A 223 5.42 2.68 -4.36
C ALA A 223 6.41 1.95 -3.44
N GLY A 224 5.92 1.08 -2.56
CA GLY A 224 6.77 0.25 -1.70
C GLY A 224 7.61 -0.76 -2.49
N VAL A 225 7.01 -1.41 -3.50
CA VAL A 225 7.71 -2.33 -4.41
C VAL A 225 8.74 -1.56 -5.25
N TYR A 226 8.37 -0.42 -5.82
CA TYR A 226 9.28 0.42 -6.62
C TYR A 226 10.49 0.90 -5.80
N LEU A 227 10.28 1.30 -4.55
CA LEU A 227 11.37 1.67 -3.65
C LEU A 227 12.35 0.48 -3.48
N LEU A 228 11.84 -0.73 -3.26
CA LEU A 228 12.70 -1.92 -3.18
C LEU A 228 13.37 -2.28 -4.51
N ILE A 229 12.75 -1.99 -5.66
CA ILE A 229 13.36 -2.22 -6.98
C ILE A 229 14.65 -1.39 -7.08
N ARG A 230 14.61 -0.12 -6.61
CA ARG A 230 15.81 0.73 -6.57
C ARG A 230 16.86 0.22 -5.59
N PHE A 231 16.43 -0.27 -4.41
CA PHE A 231 17.31 -0.87 -3.39
C PHE A 231 17.69 -2.34 -3.64
N ASN A 232 17.33 -2.94 -4.78
CA ASN A 232 17.58 -4.37 -5.05
C ASN A 232 19.05 -4.79 -4.92
N PRO A 233 20.06 -4.02 -5.43
CA PRO A 233 21.47 -4.40 -5.26
C PRO A 233 21.85 -4.65 -3.79
N MET A 234 21.29 -3.84 -2.89
CA MET A 234 21.56 -3.93 -1.46
C MET A 234 20.81 -5.08 -0.78
N LEU A 235 19.59 -5.39 -1.22
CA LEU A 235 18.85 -6.57 -0.72
C LEU A 235 19.62 -7.85 -0.99
N MET A 236 20.30 -7.91 -2.14
CA MET A 236 21.09 -9.05 -2.57
C MET A 236 22.40 -9.21 -1.83
N VAL A 237 23.13 -8.12 -1.58
CA VAL A 237 24.38 -8.20 -0.83
C VAL A 237 24.17 -8.73 0.60
N TYR A 238 23.06 -8.36 1.26
CA TYR A 238 22.80 -8.76 2.65
C TYR A 238 21.94 -10.02 2.82
N ASP A 239 21.57 -10.71 1.73
CA ASP A 239 20.71 -11.90 1.74
C ASP A 239 19.34 -11.73 2.44
N PHE A 240 18.85 -10.49 2.57
CA PHE A 240 17.51 -10.23 3.12
C PHE A 240 16.37 -10.68 2.19
N GLY A 241 16.69 -11.04 0.95
CA GLY A 241 15.76 -11.62 -0.01
C GLY A 241 14.99 -12.80 0.57
N TRP A 242 15.64 -13.75 1.25
CA TRP A 242 14.96 -14.95 1.78
C TRP A 242 13.81 -14.63 2.75
N TYR A 243 13.98 -13.60 3.57
CA TYR A 243 12.94 -13.15 4.51
C TYR A 243 11.74 -12.55 3.77
N ILE A 244 12.01 -11.68 2.78
CA ILE A 244 10.97 -11.06 1.94
C ILE A 244 10.24 -12.12 1.11
N LEU A 245 10.97 -13.12 0.58
CA LEU A 245 10.42 -14.21 -0.20
C LEU A 245 9.36 -14.98 0.59
N PHE A 246 9.68 -15.33 1.84
CA PHE A 246 8.76 -16.04 2.71
C PHE A 246 7.50 -15.23 3.01
N ILE A 247 7.65 -13.94 3.35
CA ILE A 247 6.52 -13.05 3.63
C ILE A 247 5.67 -12.84 2.38
N GLY A 248 6.28 -12.62 1.21
CA GLY A 248 5.60 -12.44 -0.07
C GLY A 248 4.79 -13.68 -0.48
N CYS A 249 5.30 -14.88 -0.21
CA CYS A 249 4.56 -16.11 -0.49
C CYS A 249 3.37 -16.30 0.47
N LEU A 250 3.56 -15.98 1.76
CA LEU A 250 2.47 -16.04 2.74
C LEU A 250 1.36 -15.01 2.43
N THR A 251 1.72 -13.80 2.01
CA THR A 251 0.74 -12.77 1.62
C THR A 251 -0.03 -13.18 0.38
N MET A 252 0.66 -13.76 -0.61
CA MET A 252 0.03 -14.29 -1.82
C MET A 252 -0.98 -15.39 -1.48
N PHE A 253 -0.63 -16.32 -0.60
CA PHE A 253 -1.50 -17.41 -0.17
C PHE A 253 -2.70 -16.92 0.66
N MET A 254 -2.45 -16.09 1.68
CA MET A 254 -3.50 -15.57 2.56
C MET A 254 -4.55 -14.75 1.79
N SER A 255 -4.11 -13.86 0.90
CA SER A 255 -5.04 -13.08 0.08
C SER A 255 -5.79 -13.91 -0.96
N GLY A 256 -5.13 -14.90 -1.57
CA GLY A 256 -5.76 -15.82 -2.51
C GLY A 256 -6.89 -16.63 -1.85
N LEU A 257 -6.68 -17.09 -0.62
CA LEU A 257 -7.73 -17.77 0.16
C LEU A 257 -8.85 -16.80 0.56
N GLY A 258 -8.52 -15.63 1.11
CA GLY A 258 -9.53 -14.63 1.50
C GLY A 258 -10.42 -14.20 0.34
N ALA A 259 -9.85 -14.04 -0.87
CA ALA A 259 -10.59 -13.65 -2.06
C ALA A 259 -11.65 -14.67 -2.48
N ASN A 260 -11.46 -15.96 -2.18
CA ASN A 260 -12.42 -17.01 -2.48
C ASN A 260 -13.62 -17.05 -1.52
N PHE A 261 -13.55 -16.39 -0.36
CA PHE A 261 -14.62 -16.38 0.63
C PHE A 261 -15.30 -15.01 0.80
N GLU A 262 -14.66 -13.92 0.36
CA GLU A 262 -15.29 -12.59 0.32
C GLU A 262 -16.36 -12.49 -0.77
N PHE A 263 -17.39 -11.66 -0.58
CA PHE A 263 -18.48 -11.45 -1.54
C PHE A 263 -18.57 -10.01 -2.09
N ASP A 264 -17.91 -9.05 -1.45
CA ASP A 264 -17.87 -7.68 -1.95
C ASP A 264 -16.93 -7.59 -3.17
N LEU A 265 -17.45 -7.14 -4.31
CA LEU A 265 -16.72 -7.10 -5.58
C LEU A 265 -15.42 -6.26 -5.47
N LYS A 266 -15.46 -5.09 -4.83
CA LYS A 266 -14.26 -4.26 -4.63
C LYS A 266 -13.23 -4.94 -3.73
N LYS A 267 -13.65 -5.62 -2.66
CA LYS A 267 -12.72 -6.32 -1.75
C LYS A 267 -12.06 -7.52 -2.41
N ILE A 268 -12.75 -8.23 -3.31
CA ILE A 268 -12.15 -9.32 -4.08
C ILE A 268 -11.08 -8.77 -5.04
N ILE A 269 -11.33 -7.64 -5.70
CA ILE A 269 -10.33 -6.98 -6.55
C ILE A 269 -9.15 -6.47 -5.71
N ALA A 270 -9.40 -5.96 -4.50
CA ALA A 270 -8.40 -5.54 -3.53
C ALA A 270 -7.51 -6.71 -3.05
N LEU A 271 -8.11 -7.81 -2.63
CA LEU A 271 -7.39 -9.02 -2.21
C LEU A 271 -6.56 -9.59 -3.36
N SER A 272 -7.10 -9.56 -4.57
CA SER A 272 -6.33 -9.97 -5.73
C SER A 272 -5.18 -9.01 -6.05
N THR A 273 -5.24 -7.70 -5.74
CA THR A 273 -4.05 -6.83 -5.79
C THR A 273 -3.01 -7.23 -4.74
N LEU A 274 -3.44 -7.56 -3.51
CA LEU A 274 -2.55 -8.02 -2.45
C LEU A 274 -1.81 -9.31 -2.85
N SER A 275 -2.49 -10.22 -3.54
CA SER A 275 -1.86 -11.44 -4.06
C SER A 275 -0.76 -11.15 -5.10
N GLN A 276 -1.01 -10.22 -6.03
CA GLN A 276 -0.04 -9.88 -7.08
C GLN A 276 1.14 -9.06 -6.52
N LEU A 277 0.92 -8.26 -5.49
CA LEU A 277 2.00 -7.57 -4.78
C LEU A 277 2.87 -8.55 -4.00
N GLY A 278 2.29 -9.57 -3.36
CA GLY A 278 3.06 -10.67 -2.77
C GLY A 278 3.93 -11.37 -3.83
N LEU A 279 3.39 -11.56 -5.04
CA LEU A 279 4.13 -12.09 -6.19
C LEU A 279 5.27 -11.16 -6.62
N MET A 280 5.04 -9.84 -6.73
CA MET A 280 6.09 -8.86 -7.03
C MET A 280 7.21 -8.88 -6.00
N MET A 281 6.87 -8.88 -4.71
CA MET A 281 7.84 -8.92 -3.61
C MET A 281 8.67 -10.20 -3.63
N SER A 282 8.05 -11.34 -3.97
CA SER A 282 8.73 -12.64 -4.05
C SER A 282 9.74 -12.75 -5.20
N ILE A 283 9.54 -12.01 -6.30
CA ILE A 283 10.48 -12.01 -7.44
C ILE A 283 11.65 -11.09 -7.14
N LEU A 284 11.35 -9.93 -6.56
CA LEU A 284 12.33 -8.95 -6.16
C LEU A 284 13.30 -9.58 -5.15
N SER A 285 12.80 -10.39 -4.22
CA SER A 285 13.64 -11.14 -3.30
C SER A 285 14.54 -12.20 -3.93
N MET A 286 14.21 -12.69 -5.14
CA MET A 286 15.07 -13.59 -5.91
C MET A 286 16.07 -12.84 -6.80
N GLY A 287 16.00 -11.50 -6.84
CA GLY A 287 17.01 -10.64 -7.48
C GLY A 287 16.63 -10.14 -8.85
N TYR A 288 15.49 -10.57 -9.37
CA TYR A 288 15.03 -10.21 -10.70
C TYR A 288 14.23 -8.90 -10.67
N SER A 289 14.91 -7.76 -10.47
CA SER A 289 14.28 -6.43 -10.42
C SER A 289 13.54 -6.07 -11.71
N ASP A 290 14.12 -6.38 -12.87
CA ASP A 290 13.54 -6.00 -14.17
C ASP A 290 12.22 -6.74 -14.43
N LEU A 291 12.11 -7.99 -13.95
CA LEU A 291 10.89 -8.78 -14.02
C LEU A 291 9.83 -8.32 -13.05
N ALA A 292 10.22 -7.97 -11.82
CA ALA A 292 9.31 -7.36 -10.86
C ALA A 292 8.77 -6.03 -11.41
N PHE A 293 9.61 -5.21 -12.05
CA PHE A 293 9.21 -3.96 -12.69
C PHE A 293 8.26 -4.19 -13.88
N PHE A 294 8.57 -5.14 -14.76
CA PHE A 294 7.71 -5.50 -15.87
C PHE A 294 6.33 -5.99 -15.42
N HIS A 295 6.28 -6.84 -14.38
CA HIS A 295 5.01 -7.28 -13.80
C HIS A 295 4.25 -6.12 -13.14
N LEU A 296 4.94 -5.20 -12.46
CA LEU A 296 4.34 -4.00 -11.87
C LEU A 296 3.62 -3.14 -12.94
N LEU A 297 4.26 -2.91 -14.09
CA LEU A 297 3.67 -2.15 -15.19
C LEU A 297 2.43 -2.85 -15.78
N THR A 298 2.54 -4.15 -16.09
CA THR A 298 1.42 -4.91 -16.65
C THR A 298 0.25 -5.00 -15.67
N HIS A 299 0.53 -5.22 -14.38
CA HIS A 299 -0.45 -5.23 -13.29
C HIS A 299 -1.23 -3.93 -13.17
N ALA A 300 -0.54 -2.78 -13.21
CA ALA A 300 -1.19 -1.49 -13.10
C ALA A 300 -2.28 -1.29 -14.17
N LEU A 301 -2.03 -1.73 -15.41
CA LEU A 301 -2.95 -1.61 -16.54
C LEU A 301 -4.23 -2.45 -16.36
N PHE A 302 -4.09 -3.76 -16.18
CA PHE A 302 -5.28 -4.64 -16.12
C PHE A 302 -6.06 -4.47 -14.82
N LYS A 303 -5.41 -4.09 -13.71
CA LYS A 303 -6.13 -3.78 -12.46
C LYS A 303 -6.92 -2.49 -12.52
N ALA A 304 -6.36 -1.45 -13.14
CA ALA A 304 -7.12 -0.22 -13.38
C ALA A 304 -8.37 -0.53 -14.23
N LEU A 305 -8.25 -1.37 -15.27
CA LEU A 305 -9.39 -1.82 -16.08
C LEU A 305 -10.43 -2.56 -15.22
N LEU A 306 -10.00 -3.52 -14.38
CA LEU A 306 -10.91 -4.26 -13.48
C LEU A 306 -11.69 -3.34 -12.54
N PHE A 307 -11.02 -2.36 -11.92
CA PHE A 307 -11.68 -1.43 -11.00
C PHE A 307 -12.63 -0.46 -11.73
N MET A 308 -12.34 -0.04 -12.96
CA MET A 308 -13.26 0.80 -13.75
C MET A 308 -14.50 0.01 -14.19
N CYS A 309 -14.32 -1.23 -14.66
CA CYS A 309 -15.44 -2.11 -15.04
C CYS A 309 -16.30 -2.47 -13.83
N ALA A 310 -15.65 -2.77 -12.69
CA ALA A 310 -16.34 -2.93 -11.41
C ALA A 310 -17.16 -1.69 -11.03
N GLY A 311 -16.58 -0.50 -11.22
CA GLY A 311 -17.24 0.76 -10.92
C GLY A 311 -18.48 1.01 -11.77
N SER A 312 -18.43 0.72 -13.08
CA SER A 312 -19.59 0.88 -13.95
C SER A 312 -20.71 -0.11 -13.60
N MET A 313 -20.37 -1.36 -13.26
CA MET A 313 -21.33 -2.36 -12.77
C MET A 313 -21.99 -1.91 -11.46
N ILE A 314 -21.20 -1.45 -10.48
CA ILE A 314 -21.70 -0.99 -9.18
C ILE A 314 -22.62 0.23 -9.34
N HIS A 315 -22.24 1.19 -10.17
CA HIS A 315 -23.03 2.40 -10.41
C HIS A 315 -24.41 2.06 -11.02
N ASN A 316 -24.45 1.14 -11.99
CA ASN A 316 -25.69 0.74 -12.63
C ASN A 316 -26.60 -0.12 -11.73
N LEU A 317 -26.03 -0.81 -10.74
CA LEU A 317 -26.76 -1.56 -9.72
C LEU A 317 -27.13 -0.72 -8.48
N ARG A 318 -27.11 0.62 -8.58
CA ARG A 318 -27.36 1.57 -7.48
C ARG A 318 -26.51 1.28 -6.24
N ASP A 319 -25.19 1.20 -6.44
CA ASP A 319 -24.18 1.00 -5.40
C ASP A 319 -24.22 -0.36 -4.67
N SER A 320 -24.94 -1.36 -5.18
CA SER A 320 -24.83 -2.73 -4.63
C SER A 320 -23.50 -3.37 -5.05
N GLN A 321 -22.64 -3.66 -4.07
CA GLN A 321 -21.29 -4.20 -4.30
C GLN A 321 -21.21 -5.73 -4.16
N ASP A 322 -22.24 -6.35 -3.59
CA ASP A 322 -22.26 -7.78 -3.32
C ASP A 322 -22.50 -8.56 -4.62
N ILE A 323 -21.57 -9.46 -4.92
CA ILE A 323 -21.57 -10.29 -6.14
C ILE A 323 -22.81 -11.20 -6.20
N ARG A 324 -23.42 -11.55 -5.07
CA ARG A 324 -24.61 -12.44 -5.04
C ARG A 324 -25.85 -11.81 -5.65
N PHE A 325 -25.93 -10.48 -5.65
CA PHE A 325 -27.00 -9.73 -6.32
C PHE A 325 -26.66 -9.42 -7.79
N MET A 326 -25.55 -9.95 -8.30
CA MET A 326 -25.19 -9.86 -9.72
C MET A 326 -25.58 -11.16 -10.45
N GLY A 327 -25.58 -11.11 -11.77
CA GLY A 327 -25.85 -12.25 -12.64
C GLY A 327 -26.19 -11.76 -14.06
N SER A 328 -25.86 -12.54 -15.09
CA SER A 328 -26.27 -12.28 -16.48
C SER A 328 -26.01 -10.83 -17.01
N ILE A 329 -24.98 -10.14 -16.52
CA ILE A 329 -24.66 -8.75 -16.91
C ILE A 329 -24.29 -8.65 -18.40
N ILE A 330 -23.80 -9.75 -19.00
CA ILE A 330 -23.42 -9.82 -20.43
C ILE A 330 -24.54 -9.28 -21.34
N TYR A 331 -25.80 -9.62 -21.06
CA TYR A 331 -26.93 -9.24 -21.91
C TYR A 331 -27.26 -7.75 -21.85
N PHE A 332 -26.96 -7.09 -20.72
CA PHE A 332 -27.34 -5.70 -20.49
C PHE A 332 -26.20 -4.72 -20.75
N MET A 333 -24.96 -5.13 -20.46
CA MET A 333 -23.77 -4.29 -20.61
C MET A 333 -22.65 -5.07 -21.32
N PRO A 334 -22.74 -5.26 -22.65
CA PRO A 334 -21.81 -6.10 -23.40
C PRO A 334 -20.39 -5.52 -23.44
N LEU A 335 -20.23 -4.20 -23.49
CA LEU A 335 -18.90 -3.59 -23.55
C LEU A 335 -18.14 -3.77 -22.23
N THR A 336 -18.76 -3.42 -21.11
CA THR A 336 -18.14 -3.59 -19.79
C THR A 336 -17.87 -5.05 -19.46
N SER A 337 -18.75 -5.97 -19.85
CA SER A 337 -18.53 -7.40 -19.64
C SER A 337 -17.34 -7.95 -20.43
N ILE A 338 -17.15 -7.52 -21.69
CA ILE A 338 -15.94 -7.87 -22.46
C ILE A 338 -14.69 -7.33 -21.76
N CYS A 339 -14.67 -6.05 -21.37
CA CYS A 339 -13.52 -5.46 -20.69
C CYS A 339 -13.19 -6.17 -19.37
N PHE A 340 -14.22 -6.50 -18.58
CA PHE A 340 -14.07 -7.20 -17.32
C PHE A 340 -13.53 -8.62 -17.51
N ASN A 341 -14.03 -9.35 -18.51
CA ASN A 341 -13.59 -10.72 -18.79
C ASN A 341 -12.16 -10.77 -19.34
N VAL A 342 -11.81 -9.84 -20.24
CA VAL A 342 -10.43 -9.76 -20.75
C VAL A 342 -9.45 -9.48 -19.60
N SER A 343 -9.78 -8.54 -18.72
CA SER A 343 -8.89 -8.22 -17.60
C SER A 343 -8.85 -9.29 -16.50
N SER A 344 -9.94 -10.02 -16.26
CA SER A 344 -9.91 -11.17 -15.34
C SER A 344 -9.04 -12.30 -15.91
N LEU A 345 -9.11 -12.58 -17.21
CA LEU A 345 -8.23 -13.55 -17.88
C LEU A 345 -6.76 -13.10 -17.91
N CYS A 346 -6.49 -11.80 -18.08
CA CYS A 346 -5.15 -11.24 -17.92
C CYS A 346 -4.59 -11.53 -16.52
N LEU A 347 -5.41 -11.41 -15.47
CA LEU A 347 -5.00 -11.70 -14.09
C LEU A 347 -4.68 -13.18 -13.85
N CYS A 348 -5.42 -14.10 -14.49
CA CYS A 348 -5.14 -15.53 -14.42
C CYS A 348 -3.77 -15.85 -15.03
N GLY A 349 -3.37 -15.12 -16.08
CA GLY A 349 -2.18 -15.40 -16.89
C GLY A 349 -2.48 -16.26 -18.11
N MET A 350 -3.68 -16.14 -18.70
CA MET A 350 -4.03 -16.87 -19.91
C MET A 350 -3.11 -16.51 -21.09
N PRO A 351 -2.78 -17.47 -21.97
CA PRO A 351 -1.80 -17.27 -23.04
C PRO A 351 -2.16 -16.09 -23.95
N PHE A 352 -1.14 -15.38 -24.42
CA PHE A 352 -1.19 -14.19 -25.29
C PHE A 352 -1.72 -12.89 -24.67
N LEU A 353 -2.29 -12.91 -23.47
CA LEU A 353 -2.66 -11.70 -22.75
C LEU A 353 -1.48 -11.11 -21.97
N ALA A 354 -1.54 -9.83 -21.58
CA ALA A 354 -0.41 -9.15 -20.94
C ALA A 354 0.11 -9.83 -19.68
N GLY A 355 -0.77 -10.49 -18.90
CA GLY A 355 -0.37 -11.20 -17.69
C GLY A 355 0.42 -12.48 -17.97
N PHE A 356 0.28 -13.11 -19.13
CA PHE A 356 1.05 -14.30 -19.49
C PHE A 356 2.54 -13.96 -19.63
N TYR A 357 2.86 -12.91 -20.37
CA TYR A 357 4.25 -12.50 -20.63
C TYR A 357 5.03 -12.25 -19.34
N SER A 358 4.39 -11.73 -18.29
CA SER A 358 5.04 -11.50 -17.00
C SER A 358 4.93 -12.71 -16.08
N LYS A 359 3.70 -13.11 -15.73
CA LYS A 359 3.44 -14.09 -14.66
C LYS A 359 3.93 -15.50 -14.98
N ASP A 360 3.81 -15.95 -16.24
CA ASP A 360 4.28 -17.28 -16.64
C ASP A 360 5.81 -17.34 -16.59
N LEU A 361 6.47 -16.33 -17.15
CA LEU A 361 7.92 -16.22 -17.14
C LEU A 361 8.48 -16.11 -15.70
N ILE A 362 7.78 -15.42 -14.81
CA ILE A 362 8.09 -15.40 -13.37
C ILE A 362 8.05 -16.80 -12.77
N LEU A 363 6.97 -17.55 -13.00
CA LEU A 363 6.81 -18.89 -12.44
C LEU A 363 7.87 -19.87 -12.96
N GLU A 364 8.27 -19.71 -14.21
CA GLU A 364 9.34 -20.51 -14.81
C GLU A 364 10.70 -20.22 -14.17
N ILE A 365 11.00 -18.97 -13.87
CA ILE A 365 12.23 -18.59 -13.17
C ILE A 365 12.23 -19.12 -11.74
N VAL A 366 11.08 -19.13 -11.07
CA VAL A 366 10.93 -19.78 -9.75
C VAL A 366 11.28 -21.27 -9.85
N CYS A 367 10.83 -21.98 -10.89
CA CYS A 367 11.18 -23.38 -11.11
C CYS A 367 12.67 -23.62 -11.36
N LEU A 368 13.39 -22.65 -11.94
CA LEU A 368 14.84 -22.74 -12.15
C LEU A 368 15.63 -22.42 -10.88
N SER A 369 15.09 -21.55 -10.03
CA SER A 369 15.77 -21.06 -8.84
C SER A 369 15.78 -22.09 -7.71
N TRP A 370 16.77 -21.96 -6.82
CA TRP A 370 16.97 -22.86 -5.67
C TRP A 370 15.99 -22.54 -4.53
N VAL A 371 14.72 -22.89 -4.68
CA VAL A 371 13.68 -22.55 -3.71
C VAL A 371 13.31 -23.76 -2.83
N ASN A 372 13.02 -23.49 -1.56
CA ASN A 372 12.53 -24.51 -0.62
C ASN A 372 11.21 -25.13 -1.11
N PHE A 373 11.02 -26.43 -0.90
CA PHE A 373 9.80 -27.13 -1.29
C PHE A 373 8.51 -26.48 -0.76
N PHE A 374 8.54 -25.97 0.48
CA PHE A 374 7.39 -25.26 1.06
C PHE A 374 7.04 -23.98 0.30
N ILE A 375 8.04 -23.17 -0.05
CA ILE A 375 7.84 -21.92 -0.80
C ILE A 375 7.35 -22.25 -2.22
N PHE A 376 7.94 -23.27 -2.85
CA PHE A 376 7.50 -23.77 -4.15
C PHE A 376 6.02 -24.17 -4.13
N PHE A 377 5.59 -24.95 -3.13
CA PHE A 377 4.18 -25.34 -2.98
C PHE A 377 3.26 -24.13 -2.81
N LEU A 378 3.62 -23.18 -1.93
CA LEU A 378 2.82 -21.97 -1.72
C LEU A 378 2.65 -21.16 -3.00
N TYR A 379 3.71 -21.03 -3.79
CA TYR A 379 3.71 -20.26 -5.04
C TYR A 379 2.75 -20.84 -6.08
N PHE A 380 2.83 -22.15 -6.34
CA PHE A 380 1.96 -22.79 -7.32
C PHE A 380 0.52 -22.89 -6.82
N PHE A 381 0.30 -23.21 -5.55
CA PHE A 381 -1.04 -23.27 -4.98
C PHE A 381 -1.73 -21.90 -5.00
N SER A 382 -1.03 -20.83 -4.62
CA SER A 382 -1.58 -19.48 -4.66
C SER A 382 -1.88 -19.03 -6.09
N THR A 383 -1.08 -19.40 -7.10
CA THR A 383 -1.42 -19.12 -8.50
C THR A 383 -2.69 -19.86 -8.93
N GLY A 384 -2.89 -21.10 -8.48
CA GLY A 384 -4.15 -21.82 -8.65
C GLY A 384 -5.34 -21.11 -8.00
N LEU A 385 -5.17 -20.56 -6.79
CA LEU A 385 -6.20 -19.75 -6.13
C LEU A 385 -6.51 -18.47 -6.90
N THR A 386 -5.53 -17.86 -7.59
CA THR A 386 -5.79 -16.70 -8.44
C THR A 386 -6.72 -17.02 -9.59
N ALA A 387 -6.56 -18.20 -10.19
CA ALA A 387 -7.49 -18.70 -11.18
C ALA A 387 -8.86 -19.01 -10.55
N SER A 388 -8.90 -19.63 -9.37
CA SER A 388 -10.19 -20.00 -8.74
C SER A 388 -11.08 -18.80 -8.45
N TYR A 389 -10.56 -17.74 -7.81
CA TYR A 389 -11.41 -16.59 -7.47
C TYR A 389 -11.79 -15.78 -8.72
N SER A 390 -10.96 -15.78 -9.76
CA SER A 390 -11.24 -15.07 -11.01
C SER A 390 -12.39 -15.73 -11.78
N PHE A 391 -12.41 -17.06 -11.87
CA PHE A 391 -13.49 -17.81 -12.48
C PHE A 391 -14.76 -17.82 -11.63
N ARG A 392 -14.63 -17.80 -10.29
CA ARG A 392 -15.76 -17.55 -9.39
C ARG A 392 -16.41 -16.19 -9.66
N LEU A 393 -15.61 -15.14 -9.80
CA LEU A 393 -16.08 -13.80 -10.09
C LEU A 393 -16.69 -13.71 -11.50
N PHE A 394 -16.13 -14.41 -12.49
CA PHE A 394 -16.77 -14.59 -13.80
C PHE A 394 -18.14 -15.26 -13.65
N TYR A 395 -18.24 -16.36 -12.89
CA TYR A 395 -19.47 -17.11 -12.74
C TYR A 395 -20.61 -16.25 -12.21
N TYR A 396 -20.43 -15.60 -11.06
CA TYR A 396 -21.50 -14.83 -10.43
C TYR A 396 -21.85 -13.52 -11.15
N SER A 397 -20.91 -12.88 -11.84
CA SER A 397 -21.20 -11.62 -12.54
C SER A 397 -21.82 -11.84 -13.92
N MET A 398 -21.35 -12.87 -14.64
CA MET A 398 -21.62 -13.04 -16.07
C MET A 398 -22.55 -14.21 -16.38
N SER A 399 -22.41 -15.33 -15.68
CA SER A 399 -23.23 -16.51 -15.89
C SER A 399 -24.37 -16.62 -14.85
N GLY A 400 -25.29 -17.56 -15.07
CA GLY A 400 -26.44 -17.76 -14.21
C GLY A 400 -27.58 -16.78 -14.48
N ASP A 401 -28.61 -16.86 -13.64
CA ASP A 401 -29.84 -16.07 -13.75
C ASP A 401 -29.69 -14.65 -13.18
N ASN A 402 -30.66 -13.80 -13.50
CA ASN A 402 -30.72 -12.42 -13.00
C ASN A 402 -31.07 -12.41 -11.51
N ASN A 403 -30.09 -12.16 -10.63
CA ASN A 403 -30.29 -12.12 -9.16
C ASN A 403 -30.57 -10.71 -8.59
N TYR A 404 -30.52 -9.67 -9.43
CA TYR A 404 -30.75 -8.30 -9.00
C TYR A 404 -32.24 -7.97 -8.86
N TYR A 405 -32.55 -6.92 -8.11
CA TYR A 405 -33.91 -6.44 -7.91
C TYR A 405 -34.56 -6.01 -9.24
N SER A 406 -35.87 -6.24 -9.37
CA SER A 406 -36.64 -6.03 -10.61
C SER A 406 -36.71 -4.58 -11.11
N SER A 407 -36.25 -3.59 -10.34
CA SER A 407 -36.38 -2.17 -10.65
C SER A 407 -35.08 -1.50 -11.13
N TYR A 408 -34.06 -2.28 -11.49
CA TYR A 408 -32.80 -1.74 -12.00
C TYR A 408 -32.85 -1.41 -13.50
N SER A 409 -32.20 -0.31 -13.86
CA SER A 409 -32.00 0.13 -15.23
C SER A 409 -30.52 0.09 -15.55
N PHE A 410 -30.11 -0.81 -16.45
CA PHE A 410 -28.74 -0.87 -16.95
C PHE A 410 -28.58 0.09 -18.12
N ASN A 411 -27.51 0.87 -18.12
CA ASN A 411 -27.16 1.74 -19.24
C ASN A 411 -25.64 1.78 -19.41
N ASP A 412 -25.13 1.43 -20.59
CA ASP A 412 -23.70 1.48 -20.94
C ASP A 412 -23.40 2.63 -21.93
N ASN A 413 -24.35 3.57 -22.12
CA ASN A 413 -24.24 4.63 -23.14
C ASN A 413 -23.35 5.81 -22.72
N SER A 414 -22.80 5.83 -21.51
CA SER A 414 -21.93 6.91 -21.05
C SER A 414 -20.61 6.91 -21.83
N TYR A 415 -20.41 7.95 -22.64
CA TYR A 415 -19.24 8.08 -23.48
C TYR A 415 -17.94 8.17 -22.67
N TYR A 416 -17.93 8.88 -21.53
CA TYR A 416 -16.69 9.07 -20.77
C TYR A 416 -16.22 7.78 -20.09
N ILE A 417 -17.16 7.00 -19.57
CA ILE A 417 -16.87 5.69 -18.96
C ILE A 417 -16.38 4.70 -20.03
N SER A 418 -17.12 4.55 -21.13
CA SER A 418 -16.77 3.64 -22.23
C SER A 418 -15.41 3.97 -22.85
N PHE A 419 -15.12 5.25 -23.10
CA PHE A 419 -13.81 5.68 -23.63
C PHE A 419 -12.65 5.33 -22.69
N GLY A 420 -12.80 5.60 -21.38
CA GLY A 420 -11.79 5.27 -20.37
C GLY A 420 -11.47 3.77 -20.33
N MET A 421 -12.51 2.93 -20.39
CA MET A 421 -12.35 1.47 -20.39
C MET A 421 -11.71 0.95 -21.68
N ILE A 422 -12.15 1.42 -22.85
CA ILE A 422 -11.59 0.99 -24.15
C ILE A 422 -10.11 1.38 -24.25
N GLY A 423 -9.75 2.59 -23.80
CA GLY A 423 -8.37 3.08 -23.80
C GLY A 423 -7.43 2.19 -22.97
N LEU A 424 -7.88 1.70 -21.81
CA LEU A 424 -7.12 0.73 -21.01
C LEU A 424 -7.14 -0.67 -21.61
N LEU A 425 -8.24 -1.12 -22.21
CA LEU A 425 -8.36 -2.47 -22.78
C LEU A 425 -7.32 -2.70 -23.89
N ILE A 426 -7.17 -1.74 -24.81
CA ILE A 426 -6.19 -1.85 -25.91
C ILE A 426 -4.78 -2.06 -25.35
N VAL A 427 -4.41 -1.30 -24.31
CA VAL A 427 -3.09 -1.41 -23.68
C VAL A 427 -2.98 -2.68 -22.82
N ALA A 428 -4.05 -3.14 -22.19
CA ALA A 428 -4.05 -4.38 -21.41
C ALA A 428 -3.88 -5.64 -22.28
N VAL A 429 -4.30 -5.61 -23.55
CA VAL A 429 -4.11 -6.72 -24.49
C VAL A 429 -2.72 -6.65 -25.14
N PHE A 430 -2.38 -5.53 -25.77
CA PHE A 430 -1.13 -5.43 -26.55
C PHE A 430 0.08 -5.01 -25.72
N GLY A 431 -0.13 -4.24 -24.64
CA GLY A 431 0.96 -3.61 -23.88
C GLY A 431 1.93 -4.59 -23.26
N GLY A 432 1.49 -5.76 -22.78
CA GLY A 432 2.42 -6.77 -22.25
C GLY A 432 3.37 -7.33 -23.30
N SER A 433 2.88 -7.59 -24.51
CA SER A 433 3.73 -8.05 -25.63
C SER A 433 4.73 -6.97 -26.04
N LEU A 434 4.26 -5.72 -26.22
CA LEU A 434 5.11 -4.59 -26.60
C LEU A 434 6.19 -4.30 -25.54
N LEU A 435 5.81 -4.28 -24.27
CA LEU A 435 6.75 -4.04 -23.16
C LEU A 435 7.77 -5.17 -23.01
N SER A 436 7.39 -6.43 -23.21
CA SER A 436 8.35 -7.55 -23.10
C SER A 436 9.43 -7.47 -24.17
N TRP A 437 9.07 -7.11 -25.41
CA TRP A 437 10.04 -6.90 -26.49
C TRP A 437 10.94 -5.68 -26.27
N LEU A 438 10.45 -4.66 -25.56
CA LEU A 438 11.23 -3.46 -25.25
C LEU A 438 12.19 -3.69 -24.07
N ILE A 439 11.70 -4.25 -22.96
CA ILE A 439 12.47 -4.37 -21.71
C ILE A 439 13.48 -5.51 -21.78
N PHE A 440 13.16 -6.62 -22.48
CA PHE A 440 14.04 -7.78 -22.59
C PHE A 440 14.61 -7.92 -24.01
N PRO A 441 15.68 -7.17 -24.36
CA PRO A 441 16.33 -7.32 -25.66
C PRO A 441 16.93 -8.72 -25.83
N VAL A 442 17.35 -9.34 -24.72
CA VAL A 442 17.77 -10.74 -24.64
C VAL A 442 16.77 -11.50 -23.77
N PRO A 443 16.07 -12.51 -24.30
CA PRO A 443 15.14 -13.30 -23.49
C PRO A 443 15.91 -14.13 -22.44
N TYR A 444 15.35 -14.28 -21.25
CA TYR A 444 15.91 -15.16 -20.22
C TYR A 444 15.96 -16.61 -20.73
N LEU A 445 17.13 -17.25 -20.55
CA LEU A 445 17.29 -18.67 -20.90
C LEU A 445 16.59 -19.54 -19.85
N VAL A 446 15.42 -20.08 -20.21
CA VAL A 446 14.69 -21.02 -19.37
C VAL A 446 14.84 -22.45 -19.90
N VAL A 447 15.61 -23.28 -19.18
CA VAL A 447 15.78 -24.71 -19.49
C VAL A 447 15.08 -25.55 -18.43
N LEU A 448 13.85 -25.98 -18.73
CA LEU A 448 13.02 -26.78 -17.83
C LEU A 448 12.64 -28.12 -18.50
N PRO A 449 12.51 -29.21 -17.72
CA PRO A 449 11.91 -30.45 -18.23
C PRO A 449 10.43 -30.23 -18.53
N TRP A 450 9.88 -31.04 -19.45
CA TRP A 450 8.53 -30.89 -19.97
C TRP A 450 7.46 -30.80 -18.86
N TYR A 451 7.57 -31.60 -17.81
CA TYR A 451 6.61 -31.59 -16.70
C TYR A 451 6.59 -30.27 -15.91
N LEU A 452 7.73 -29.59 -15.72
CA LEU A 452 7.78 -28.29 -15.05
C LEU A 452 7.30 -27.16 -15.97
N LYS A 453 7.60 -27.24 -17.27
CA LYS A 453 7.16 -26.23 -18.23
C LYS A 453 5.63 -26.17 -18.33
N PHE A 454 4.96 -27.31 -18.34
CA PHE A 454 3.49 -27.36 -18.38
C PHE A 454 2.81 -27.19 -17.02
N LEU A 455 3.58 -27.11 -15.93
CA LEU A 455 3.02 -27.01 -14.57
C LEU A 455 2.17 -25.75 -14.39
N THR A 456 2.62 -24.59 -14.88
CA THR A 456 1.92 -23.31 -14.75
C THR A 456 0.55 -23.33 -15.43
N LEU A 457 0.50 -23.83 -16.66
CA LEU A 457 -0.76 -23.97 -17.40
C LEU A 457 -1.70 -24.94 -16.69
N LEU A 458 -1.18 -26.09 -16.21
CA LEU A 458 -1.97 -27.07 -15.47
C LEU A 458 -2.56 -26.50 -14.19
N THR A 459 -1.81 -25.70 -13.41
CA THR A 459 -2.34 -25.09 -12.18
C THR A 459 -3.43 -24.06 -12.49
N ILE A 460 -3.29 -23.27 -13.56
CA ILE A 460 -4.33 -22.32 -13.98
C ILE A 460 -5.60 -23.06 -14.40
N ILE A 461 -5.49 -24.13 -15.21
CA ILE A 461 -6.65 -24.90 -15.66
C ILE A 461 -7.35 -25.57 -14.48
N LEU A 462 -6.61 -26.26 -13.60
CA LEU A 462 -7.20 -26.89 -12.42
C LEU A 462 -7.86 -25.86 -11.50
N GLY A 463 -7.18 -24.73 -11.23
CA GLY A 463 -7.73 -23.66 -10.41
C GLY A 463 -9.02 -23.06 -11.00
N SER A 464 -9.06 -22.83 -12.30
CA SER A 464 -10.26 -22.34 -13.01
C SER A 464 -11.42 -23.31 -12.92
N TYR A 465 -11.15 -24.60 -13.10
CA TYR A 465 -12.14 -25.67 -13.02
C TYR A 465 -12.73 -25.78 -11.61
N PHE A 466 -11.87 -25.78 -10.58
CA PHE A 466 -12.32 -25.76 -9.19
C PHE A 466 -13.14 -24.51 -8.86
N GLY A 467 -12.68 -23.33 -9.30
CA GLY A 467 -13.40 -22.07 -9.07
C GLY A 467 -14.83 -22.10 -9.62
N TYR A 468 -15.01 -22.61 -10.83
CA TYR A 468 -16.31 -22.70 -11.48
C TYR A 468 -17.25 -23.72 -10.81
N ILE A 469 -16.74 -24.92 -10.48
CA ILE A 469 -17.55 -25.95 -9.82
C ILE A 469 -17.97 -25.53 -8.42
N ILE A 470 -17.05 -24.92 -7.66
CA ILE A 470 -17.37 -24.45 -6.32
C ILE A 470 -18.45 -23.37 -6.36
N SER A 471 -18.54 -22.58 -7.43
CA SER A 471 -19.59 -21.56 -7.54
C SER A 471 -20.94 -22.10 -8.04
N ASP A 472 -20.96 -23.24 -8.72
CA ASP A 472 -22.18 -23.87 -9.25
C ASP A 472 -22.95 -24.61 -8.14
N PHE A 473 -23.65 -23.84 -7.32
CA PHE A 473 -24.50 -24.38 -6.25
C PHE A 473 -25.94 -24.55 -6.73
N VAL A 474 -26.40 -25.80 -6.78
CA VAL A 474 -27.83 -26.13 -6.90
C VAL A 474 -28.50 -26.10 -5.51
N TYR A 475 -29.76 -25.69 -5.45
CA TYR A 475 -30.56 -25.58 -4.22
C TYR A 475 -30.63 -26.85 -3.37
N SER A 476 -30.34 -28.03 -3.93
CA SER A 476 -30.39 -29.31 -3.24
C SER A 476 -29.14 -29.67 -2.42
N TYR A 477 -28.07 -28.88 -2.49
CA TYR A 477 -26.83 -29.19 -1.77
C TYR A 477 -26.84 -28.68 -0.32
N GLU A 478 -26.32 -29.49 0.60
CA GLU A 478 -26.04 -29.04 1.96
C GLU A 478 -24.95 -27.94 1.93
N LEU A 479 -25.16 -26.89 2.74
CA LEU A 479 -24.25 -25.75 2.82
C LEU A 479 -22.97 -26.14 3.56
N PHE A 480 -21.95 -26.60 2.83
CA PHE A 480 -20.61 -26.88 3.38
C PHE A 480 -20.03 -25.72 4.20
N SER A 481 -20.34 -24.47 3.84
CA SER A 481 -19.88 -23.28 4.56
C SER A 481 -20.43 -23.17 5.99
N LEU A 482 -21.65 -23.65 6.24
CA LEU A 482 -22.23 -23.68 7.58
C LEU A 482 -21.58 -24.76 8.45
N ASN A 483 -21.26 -25.92 7.87
CA ASN A 483 -20.59 -27.01 8.60
C ASN A 483 -19.16 -26.64 9.02
N PHE A 484 -18.45 -25.84 8.21
CA PHE A 484 -17.09 -25.39 8.49
C PHE A 484 -16.99 -23.89 8.80
N LEU A 485 -17.93 -23.36 9.58
CA LEU A 485 -18.03 -21.92 9.85
C LEU A 485 -16.74 -21.33 10.45
N SER A 486 -16.06 -22.04 11.35
CA SER A 486 -14.80 -21.56 11.96
C SER A 486 -13.70 -21.34 10.90
N PHE A 487 -13.56 -22.27 9.95
CA PHE A 487 -12.57 -22.18 8.88
C PHE A 487 -12.92 -21.08 7.87
N VAL A 488 -14.20 -20.96 7.49
CA VAL A 488 -14.68 -19.90 6.60
C VAL A 488 -14.48 -18.53 7.23
N MET A 489 -14.76 -18.37 8.52
CA MET A 489 -14.54 -17.10 9.23
C MET A 489 -13.05 -16.75 9.33
N PHE A 490 -12.18 -17.73 9.59
CA PHE A 490 -10.72 -17.50 9.63
C PHE A 490 -10.15 -17.09 8.27
N THR A 491 -10.54 -17.78 7.21
CA THR A 491 -10.05 -17.52 5.85
C THR A 491 -10.64 -16.24 5.27
N GLY A 492 -11.94 -16.00 5.44
CA GLY A 492 -12.63 -14.79 4.97
C GLY A 492 -12.13 -13.52 5.65
N SER A 493 -11.80 -13.56 6.95
CA SER A 493 -11.32 -12.40 7.71
C SER A 493 -9.80 -12.14 7.59
N MET A 494 -9.12 -12.70 6.58
CA MET A 494 -7.66 -12.59 6.40
C MET A 494 -6.89 -13.01 7.65
N TRP A 495 -7.15 -14.22 8.15
CA TRP A 495 -6.53 -14.77 9.36
C TRP A 495 -6.72 -13.87 10.59
N PHE A 496 -7.88 -13.20 10.69
CA PHE A 496 -8.20 -12.20 11.72
C PHE A 496 -7.21 -11.03 11.82
N MET A 497 -6.40 -10.76 10.79
CA MET A 497 -5.45 -9.63 10.77
C MET A 497 -6.11 -8.27 11.01
N PRO A 498 -7.30 -7.95 10.45
CA PRO A 498 -7.99 -6.71 10.78
C PRO A 498 -8.24 -6.56 12.27
N PHE A 499 -8.76 -7.60 12.93
CA PHE A 499 -9.05 -7.59 14.37
C PHE A 499 -7.78 -7.44 15.22
N LEU A 500 -6.71 -8.14 14.86
CA LEU A 500 -5.41 -8.02 15.54
C LEU A 500 -4.85 -6.60 15.41
N SER A 501 -4.88 -6.03 14.20
CA SER A 501 -4.33 -4.70 13.94
C SER A 501 -5.11 -3.56 14.58
N THR A 502 -6.44 -3.70 14.74
CA THR A 502 -7.25 -2.64 15.36
C THR A 502 -7.34 -2.83 16.86
N ASN A 503 -7.99 -3.90 17.33
CA ASN A 503 -8.44 -3.98 18.72
C ASN A 503 -7.30 -4.33 19.68
N TYR A 504 -6.44 -5.27 19.28
CA TYR A 504 -5.34 -5.72 20.14
C TYR A 504 -4.24 -4.65 20.22
N VAL A 505 -3.82 -4.11 19.07
CA VAL A 505 -2.77 -3.09 19.04
C VAL A 505 -3.22 -1.78 19.67
N SER A 506 -4.48 -1.33 19.51
CA SER A 506 -4.92 -0.06 20.11
C SER A 506 -5.10 -0.13 21.62
N TYR A 507 -5.46 -1.29 22.17
CA TYR A 507 -5.76 -1.44 23.60
C TYR A 507 -4.53 -1.19 24.49
N LEU A 508 -3.33 -1.64 24.06
CA LEU A 508 -2.11 -1.50 24.86
C LEU A 508 -1.68 -0.03 25.06
N PRO A 509 -1.53 0.81 24.01
CA PRO A 509 -1.18 2.22 24.19
C PRO A 509 -2.26 3.02 24.92
N LEU A 510 -3.55 2.73 24.67
CA LEU A 510 -4.64 3.45 25.33
C LEU A 510 -4.72 3.14 26.83
N SER A 511 -4.55 1.88 27.22
CA SER A 511 -4.49 1.50 28.64
C SER A 511 -3.26 2.11 29.31
N PHE A 512 -2.09 2.07 28.67
CA PHE A 512 -0.89 2.72 29.20
C PHE A 512 -1.05 4.24 29.34
N GLY A 513 -1.65 4.92 28.34
CA GLY A 513 -1.96 6.35 28.40
C GLY A 513 -2.95 6.71 29.51
N TYR A 514 -3.95 5.85 29.77
CA TYR A 514 -4.86 6.05 30.90
C TYR A 514 -4.14 5.89 32.24
N TYR A 515 -3.28 4.89 32.38
CA TYR A 515 -2.48 4.73 33.59
C TYR A 515 -1.49 5.89 33.76
N SER A 516 -0.85 6.38 32.70
CA SER A 516 0.06 7.51 32.79
C SER A 516 -0.67 8.78 33.24
N LEU A 517 -1.82 9.10 32.66
CA LEU A 517 -2.65 10.23 33.08
C LEU A 517 -3.07 10.09 34.55
N LYS A 518 -3.59 8.92 34.93
CA LYS A 518 -4.14 8.70 36.28
C LYS A 518 -3.06 8.71 37.37
N SER A 519 -1.95 8.00 37.18
CA SER A 519 -0.93 7.83 38.22
C SER A 519 0.14 8.92 38.18
N PHE A 520 0.65 9.25 36.99
CA PHE A 520 1.73 10.23 36.88
C PHE A 520 1.18 11.64 36.90
N ASP A 521 0.38 12.04 35.91
CA ASP A 521 -0.01 13.45 35.76
C ASP A 521 -0.94 13.91 36.88
N SER A 522 -2.09 13.23 37.08
CA SER A 522 -3.06 13.59 38.12
C SER A 522 -2.73 13.03 39.52
N GLY A 523 -1.63 12.30 39.67
CA GLY A 523 -1.24 11.66 40.93
C GLY A 523 0.07 12.21 41.46
N TRP A 524 1.18 11.52 41.15
CA TRP A 524 2.52 11.89 41.63
C TRP A 524 2.95 13.29 41.19
N GLY A 525 2.56 13.73 39.99
CA GLY A 525 2.86 15.06 39.46
C GLY A 525 2.21 16.17 40.31
N GLU A 526 0.93 16.04 40.66
CA GLU A 526 0.25 17.00 41.55
C GLU A 526 0.78 16.93 43.00
N LEU A 527 1.09 15.72 43.49
CA LEU A 527 1.66 15.50 44.83
C LEU A 527 3.07 16.05 44.97
N LEU A 528 3.93 15.98 43.95
CA LEU A 528 5.28 16.56 43.98
C LEU A 528 5.28 18.05 43.60
N GLY A 529 4.32 18.47 42.79
CA GLY A 529 4.16 19.84 42.33
C GLY A 529 3.32 20.69 43.28
N GLY A 530 2.21 21.21 42.75
CA GLY A 530 1.44 22.27 43.40
C GLY A 530 0.78 21.87 44.74
N GLN A 531 0.12 20.71 44.81
CA GLN A 531 -0.60 20.31 46.02
C GLN A 531 0.35 19.93 47.15
N GLY A 532 1.45 19.23 46.82
CA GLY A 532 2.51 18.92 47.78
C GLY A 532 3.15 20.15 48.36
N LEU A 533 3.61 21.06 47.49
CA LEU A 533 4.23 22.32 47.93
C LEU A 533 3.26 23.17 48.75
N TYR A 534 1.98 23.25 48.36
CA TYR A 534 0.97 23.95 49.15
C TYR A 534 0.82 23.33 50.53
N SER A 535 0.68 22.00 50.62
CA SER A 535 0.56 21.31 51.90
C SER A 535 1.81 21.49 52.79
N PHE A 536 3.00 21.53 52.17
CA PHE A 536 4.26 21.78 52.85
C PHE A 536 4.36 23.21 53.37
N PHE A 537 3.96 24.21 52.57
CA PHE A 537 3.92 25.60 53.04
C PHE A 537 2.93 25.80 54.17
N VAL A 538 1.74 25.20 54.11
CA VAL A 538 0.77 25.23 55.21
C VAL A 538 1.38 24.60 56.47
N TYR A 539 2.08 23.47 56.34
CA TYR A 539 2.79 22.84 57.46
C TYR A 539 3.87 23.75 58.06
N LEU A 540 4.70 24.38 57.23
CA LEU A 540 5.74 25.32 57.68
C LEU A 540 5.15 26.55 58.38
N ILE A 541 4.06 27.12 57.83
CA ILE A 541 3.37 28.27 58.43
C ILE A 541 2.83 27.88 59.81
N ASN A 542 2.17 26.73 59.93
CA ASN A 542 1.67 26.23 61.21
C ASN A 542 2.80 26.00 62.22
N TYR A 543 3.95 25.48 61.78
CA TYR A 543 5.12 25.32 62.63
C TYR A 543 5.68 26.67 63.12
N ILE A 544 5.84 27.64 62.23
CA ILE A 544 6.28 29.01 62.58
C ILE A 544 5.29 29.67 63.54
N GLN A 545 3.98 29.52 63.30
CA GLN A 545 2.95 30.06 64.19
C GLN A 545 3.03 29.45 65.60
N SER A 546 3.28 28.15 65.72
CA SER A 546 3.45 27.50 67.03
C SER A 546 4.65 28.03 67.83
N LEU A 547 5.71 28.51 67.17
CA LEU A 547 6.84 29.17 67.83
C LEU A 547 6.46 30.57 68.32
N TYR A 548 5.67 31.33 67.55
CA TYR A 548 5.17 32.65 67.95
C TYR A 548 4.16 32.58 69.10
N ASP A 549 3.30 31.56 69.12
CA ASP A 549 2.32 31.33 70.19
C ASP A 549 2.97 30.88 71.52
N SER A 550 4.30 30.66 71.55
CA SER A 550 5.01 30.41 72.80
C SER A 550 4.92 31.62 73.74
N ASN A 551 4.97 31.36 75.06
CA ASN A 551 4.94 32.41 76.07
C ASN A 551 5.98 33.51 75.77
N PHE A 552 5.61 34.78 75.95
CA PHE A 552 6.46 35.96 75.69
C PHE A 552 7.90 35.86 76.22
N LYS A 553 8.12 35.15 77.34
CA LYS A 553 9.45 34.89 77.91
C LYS A 553 10.36 34.08 76.98
N VAL A 554 9.81 33.07 76.30
CA VAL A 554 10.55 32.21 75.35
C VAL A 554 10.93 33.02 74.12
N TYR A 555 10.01 33.85 73.60
CA TYR A 555 10.29 34.74 72.49
C TYR A 555 11.45 35.71 72.79
N LEU A 556 11.45 36.36 73.96
CA LEU A 556 12.56 37.24 74.37
C LEU A 556 13.90 36.50 74.45
N LEU A 557 13.91 35.26 74.95
CA LEU A 557 15.11 34.41 75.01
C LEU A 557 15.69 34.16 73.62
N THR A 558 14.85 33.86 72.63
CA THR A 558 15.31 33.66 71.24
C THR A 558 15.91 34.93 70.62
N PHE A 559 15.33 36.10 70.92
CA PHE A 559 15.86 37.39 70.45
C PHE A 559 17.25 37.68 71.04
N VAL A 560 17.44 37.46 72.34
CA VAL A 560 18.74 37.65 73.00
C VAL A 560 19.79 36.70 72.42
N PHE A 561 19.43 35.43 72.18
CA PHE A 561 20.32 34.47 71.52
C PHE A 561 20.73 34.93 70.12
N TRP A 562 19.79 35.46 69.34
CA TRP A 562 20.08 35.96 67.99
C TRP A 562 21.00 37.19 68.01
N MET A 563 20.79 38.11 68.96
CA MET A 563 21.68 39.25 69.17
C MET A 563 23.10 38.81 69.54
N PHE A 564 23.25 37.76 70.36
CA PHE A 564 24.56 37.17 70.66
C PHE A 564 25.23 36.61 69.41
N ILE A 565 24.48 35.87 68.58
CA ILE A 565 25.00 35.31 67.33
C ILE A 565 25.44 36.41 66.37
N LEU A 566 24.65 37.48 66.21
CA LEU A 566 25.03 38.64 65.40
C LEU A 566 26.29 39.32 65.94
N PHE A 567 26.41 39.44 67.26
CA PHE A 567 27.61 40.00 67.87
C PHE A 567 28.83 39.14 67.55
N VAL A 568 28.72 37.82 67.69
CA VAL A 568 29.79 36.88 67.32
C VAL A 568 30.14 36.98 65.84
N LEU A 569 29.15 37.09 64.95
CA LEU A 569 29.35 37.27 63.51
C LEU A 569 29.96 38.62 63.14
N PHE A 570 29.81 39.66 63.97
CA PHE A 570 30.43 40.95 63.75
C PHE A 570 31.92 40.97 64.17
N PHE A 571 32.30 40.09 65.09
CA PHE A 571 33.67 39.92 65.57
C PHE A 571 34.48 38.87 64.78
N LEU A 572 33.81 37.99 64.03
CA LEU A 572 34.39 37.18 62.95
C LEU A 572 34.55 38.03 61.69
#